data_AF-A0A7J3HZM0-F1
#
_entry.id   AF-A0A7J3HZM0-F1
#
_cell.length_a   1.000
_cell.length_b   1.000
_cell.length_c   1.000
_cell.angle_alpha   90.00
_cell.angle_beta   90.00
_cell.angle_gamma   90.00
#
_symmetry.space_group_name_H-M   'P 1'
#
loop_
_entity.id
_entity.type
_entity.pdbx_description
1 polymer ?
#
loop_
_entity_poly.entity_id
_entity_poly.type
_entity_poly.pdbx_seq_one_letter_code
_entity_poly.pdbx_strand_id
1 'polypeptide(L)'
;MFRRVLWSSILLDPRRSFERVSLPIEARFDPLTGRVCIISELRFSLPAKTDFSEIAKATEMFCPFCPARVETATPMFPEEFIPNGRIRIGEAVVVPNLMPYSQY
;
A
#
# COMPACT_ATOMS: atom_id res chain seq x y z
N MET A 1 16.63 -5.28 15.64
CA MET A 1 17.45 -6.05 14.66
C MET A 1 16.52 -6.98 13.90
N PHE A 2 16.57 -7.01 12.57
CA PHE A 2 15.76 -7.96 11.79
C PHE A 2 16.27 -9.38 12.04
N ARG A 3 15.39 -10.25 12.53
CA ARG A 3 15.72 -11.66 12.74
C ARG A 3 15.27 -12.47 11.52
N ARG A 4 16.20 -13.25 11.00
CA ARG A 4 16.00 -14.19 9.89
C ARG A 4 16.36 -15.59 10.34
N VAL A 5 15.54 -16.57 9.94
CA VAL A 5 15.83 -18.00 10.12
C VAL A 5 15.58 -18.71 8.79
N LEU A 6 16.48 -19.64 8.44
CA LEU A 6 16.30 -20.52 7.29
C LEU A 6 15.80 -21.88 7.78
N TRP A 7 14.71 -22.34 7.18
CA TRP A 7 14.14 -23.66 7.35
C TRP A 7 14.23 -24.43 6.03
N SER A 8 13.99 -25.73 6.08
CA SER A 8 13.82 -26.55 4.89
C SER A 8 12.60 -27.45 5.04
N SER A 9 11.90 -27.66 3.93
CA SER A 9 10.82 -28.65 3.83
C SER A 9 11.26 -29.76 2.87
N ILE A 10 11.09 -31.00 3.29
CA ILE A 10 11.45 -32.18 2.49
C ILE A 10 10.18 -32.78 1.92
N LEU A 11 10.15 -33.00 0.60
CA LEU A 11 9.02 -33.63 -0.09
C LEU A 11 9.49 -34.52 -1.24
N LEU A 12 8.62 -35.42 -1.71
CA LEU A 12 8.80 -36.14 -2.97
C LEU A 12 8.13 -35.33 -4.07
N ASP A 13 8.89 -34.81 -5.03
CA ASP A 13 8.37 -33.85 -6.02
C ASP A 13 7.83 -34.55 -7.26
N PRO A 14 6.51 -34.54 -7.53
CA PRO A 14 5.95 -35.18 -8.73
C PRO A 14 6.44 -34.54 -10.03
N ARG A 15 6.90 -33.28 -10.01
CA ARG A 15 7.51 -32.59 -11.17
C ARG A 15 8.90 -33.15 -11.49
N ARG A 16 9.48 -33.92 -10.56
CA ARG A 16 10.80 -34.57 -10.66
C ARG A 16 10.68 -36.08 -10.38
N SER A 17 9.63 -36.72 -10.89
CA SER A 17 9.41 -38.17 -10.76
C SER A 17 9.47 -38.69 -9.32
N PHE A 18 8.92 -37.91 -8.36
CA PHE A 18 8.94 -38.19 -6.93
C PHE A 18 10.35 -38.27 -6.31
N GLU A 19 11.33 -37.58 -6.88
CA GLU A 19 12.62 -37.37 -6.24
C GLU A 19 12.48 -36.66 -4.89
N ARG A 20 13.25 -37.08 -3.89
CA ARG A 20 13.32 -36.41 -2.59
C ARG A 20 14.04 -35.08 -2.74
N VAL A 21 13.32 -33.98 -2.58
CA VAL A 21 13.86 -32.62 -2.66
C VAL A 21 13.79 -31.91 -1.31
N SER A 22 14.71 -30.98 -1.07
CA SER A 22 14.71 -30.09 0.09
C SER A 22 14.50 -28.65 -0.41
N LEU A 23 13.36 -28.05 -0.06
CA LEU A 23 13.00 -26.70 -0.46
C LEU A 23 13.32 -25.71 0.66
N PRO A 24 14.14 -24.66 0.41
CA PRO A 24 14.43 -23.65 1.41
C PRO A 24 13.20 -22.78 1.70
N ILE A 25 13.01 -22.44 2.97
CA ILE A 25 11.97 -21.52 3.44
C ILE A 25 12.65 -20.49 4.32
N GLU A 26 12.51 -19.21 4.01
CA GLU A 26 13.05 -18.15 4.84
C GLU A 26 11.93 -17.53 5.70
N ALA A 27 12.10 -17.55 7.02
CA ALA A 27 11.22 -16.86 7.95
C ALA A 27 11.87 -15.55 8.42
N ARG A 28 11.16 -14.44 8.19
CA ARG A 28 11.55 -13.09 8.64
C ARG A 28 10.62 -12.64 9.76
N PHE A 29 11.20 -12.18 10.86
CA PHE A 29 10.45 -11.67 12.00
C PHE A 29 10.44 -10.15 11.97
N ASP A 30 9.26 -9.58 11.89
CA ASP A 30 9.05 -8.13 11.90
C ASP A 30 9.17 -7.61 13.34
N PRO A 31 10.17 -6.75 13.64
CA PRO A 31 10.41 -6.29 15.00
C PRO A 31 9.38 -5.26 15.49
N LEU A 32 8.59 -4.66 14.59
CA LEU A 32 7.60 -3.65 14.93
C LEU A 32 6.26 -4.28 15.30
N THR A 33 5.87 -5.34 14.60
CA THR A 33 4.55 -5.98 14.70
C THR A 33 4.60 -7.37 15.34
N GLY A 34 5.79 -7.96 15.50
CA GLY A 34 5.98 -9.33 15.99
C GLY A 34 5.53 -10.42 15.01
N ARG A 35 5.11 -10.04 13.79
CA ARG A 35 4.62 -10.97 12.77
C ARG A 35 5.76 -11.71 12.08
N VAL A 36 5.46 -12.90 11.58
CA VAL A 36 6.37 -13.70 10.76
C VAL A 36 5.95 -13.61 9.30
N CYS A 37 6.89 -13.28 8.43
CA CYS A 37 6.74 -13.35 6.98
C CYS A 37 7.51 -14.56 6.45
N ILE A 38 6.85 -15.38 5.65
CA ILE A 38 7.46 -16.53 4.97
C ILE A 38 7.82 -16.12 3.55
N ILE A 39 9.09 -16.22 3.22
CA ILE A 39 9.60 -16.02 1.87
C ILE A 39 9.78 -17.40 1.23
N SER A 40 9.02 -17.65 0.17
CA SER A 40 9.12 -18.82 -0.68
C SER A 40 9.55 -18.40 -2.08
N GLU A 41 10.47 -19.17 -2.66
CA GLU A 41 10.92 -19.00 -4.05
C GLU A 41 9.89 -19.51 -5.06
N LEU A 42 8.93 -20.32 -4.61
CA LEU A 42 7.78 -20.76 -5.41
C LEU A 42 6.81 -19.60 -5.56
N ARG A 43 7.09 -18.71 -6.52
CA ARG A 43 6.20 -17.62 -6.89
C ARG A 43 5.09 -18.17 -7.79
N PHE A 44 3.84 -18.02 -7.37
CA PHE A 44 2.74 -17.98 -8.32
C PHE A 44 2.93 -16.74 -9.22
N SER A 45 2.50 -16.83 -10.48
CA SER A 45 2.47 -15.66 -11.36
C SER A 45 1.75 -14.52 -10.66
N LEU A 46 2.39 -13.35 -10.54
CA LEU A 46 1.72 -12.17 -10.02
C LEU A 46 0.53 -11.86 -10.95
N PRO A 47 -0.65 -11.55 -10.41
CA PRO A 47 -1.75 -11.10 -11.25
C PRO A 47 -1.30 -9.87 -12.03
N ALA A 48 -1.78 -9.76 -13.28
CA ALA A 48 -1.55 -8.56 -14.07
C ALA A 48 -2.08 -7.34 -13.29
N LYS A 49 -1.34 -6.24 -13.33
CA LYS A 49 -1.82 -4.98 -12.76
C LYS A 49 -3.08 -4.57 -13.49
N THR A 50 -4.15 -4.30 -12.75
CA THR A 50 -5.37 -3.72 -13.30
C THR A 50 -5.08 -2.30 -13.77
N ASP A 51 -5.51 -1.96 -14.99
CA ASP A 51 -5.49 -0.59 -15.49
C ASP A 51 -6.71 0.18 -14.95
N PHE A 52 -6.45 1.27 -14.23
CA PHE A 52 -7.48 2.15 -13.66
C PHE A 52 -7.72 3.42 -14.48
N SER A 53 -7.10 3.56 -15.65
CA SER A 53 -7.15 4.77 -16.47
C SER A 53 -8.58 5.19 -16.83
N GLU A 54 -9.44 4.23 -17.17
CA GLU A 54 -10.84 4.53 -17.52
C GLU A 54 -11.67 4.96 -16.31
N ILE A 55 -11.41 4.40 -15.12
CA ILE A 55 -12.05 4.83 -13.87
C ILE A 55 -11.59 6.25 -13.50
N ALA A 56 -10.30 6.54 -13.65
CA ALA A 56 -9.78 7.88 -13.40
C ALA A 56 -10.45 8.93 -14.31
N LYS A 57 -10.55 8.65 -15.62
CA LYS A 57 -11.24 9.53 -16.57
C LYS A 57 -12.73 9.70 -16.24
N ALA A 58 -13.43 8.60 -15.93
CA ALA A 58 -14.85 8.64 -15.63
C ALA A 58 -15.16 9.44 -14.34
N THR A 59 -14.25 9.44 -13.37
CA THR A 59 -14.42 10.13 -12.09
C THR A 59 -13.87 11.56 -12.07
N GLU A 60 -13.07 11.93 -13.06
CA GLU A 60 -12.41 13.24 -13.13
C GLU A 60 -13.41 14.39 -12.97
N MET A 61 -14.57 14.31 -13.64
CA MET A 61 -15.60 15.35 -13.68
C MET A 61 -16.22 15.69 -12.30
N PHE A 62 -16.10 14.82 -11.30
CA PHE A 62 -16.64 15.07 -9.97
C PHE A 62 -15.61 14.86 -8.86
N CYS A 63 -14.38 14.51 -9.20
CA CYS A 63 -13.32 14.37 -8.22
C CYS A 63 -13.01 15.75 -7.59
N PRO A 64 -13.20 15.91 -6.27
CA PRO A 64 -12.91 17.17 -5.59
C PRO A 64 -11.40 17.42 -5.48
N PHE A 65 -10.57 16.39 -5.63
CA PHE A 65 -9.11 16.48 -5.53
C PHE A 65 -8.41 16.80 -6.85
N CYS A 66 -9.14 16.86 -7.96
CA CYS A 66 -8.56 17.26 -9.25
C CYS A 66 -8.15 18.74 -9.22
N PRO A 67 -7.08 19.15 -9.95
CA PRO A 67 -6.55 20.52 -9.91
C PRO A 67 -7.59 21.62 -10.18
N ALA A 68 -8.56 21.35 -11.07
CA ALA A 68 -9.63 22.29 -11.40
C ALA A 68 -10.65 22.52 -10.27
N ARG A 69 -10.68 21.64 -9.26
CA ARG A 69 -11.71 21.61 -8.21
C ARG A 69 -11.16 21.67 -6.79
N VAL A 70 -9.88 21.38 -6.59
CA VAL A 70 -9.28 21.29 -5.25
C VAL A 70 -9.55 22.53 -4.41
N GLU A 71 -9.52 23.73 -5.00
CA GLU A 71 -9.76 24.99 -4.28
C GLU A 71 -11.21 25.17 -3.85
N THR A 72 -12.17 24.73 -4.67
CA THR A 72 -13.59 25.03 -4.51
C THR A 72 -14.41 23.89 -3.92
N ALA A 73 -13.91 22.66 -4.00
CA ALA A 73 -14.64 21.44 -3.65
C ALA A 73 -14.05 20.67 -2.45
N THR A 74 -12.98 21.17 -1.82
CA THR A 74 -12.41 20.57 -0.61
C THR A 74 -12.47 21.56 0.56
N PRO A 75 -12.61 21.07 1.81
CA PRO A 75 -12.69 21.94 2.97
C PRO A 75 -11.35 22.66 3.24
N MET A 76 -11.38 23.66 4.12
CA MET A 76 -10.20 24.38 4.59
C MET A 76 -10.08 24.26 6.11
N PHE A 77 -8.86 24.40 6.62
CA PHE A 77 -8.62 24.56 8.04
C PHE A 77 -9.11 25.94 8.52
N PRO A 78 -9.56 26.05 9.78
CA PRO A 78 -9.81 27.35 10.40
C PRO A 78 -8.57 28.24 10.40
N GLU A 79 -8.76 29.56 10.31
CA GLU A 79 -7.66 30.54 10.19
C GLU A 79 -6.80 30.60 11.45
N GLU A 80 -7.40 30.36 12.62
CA GLU A 80 -6.71 30.23 13.90
C GLU A 80 -5.77 29.02 13.98
N PHE A 81 -5.93 28.03 13.08
CA PHE A 81 -5.08 26.85 13.02
C PHE A 81 -4.07 26.94 11.87
N ILE A 82 -4.54 27.23 10.64
CA ILE A 82 -3.70 27.40 9.46
C ILE A 82 -4.06 28.72 8.77
N PRO A 83 -3.14 29.70 8.73
CA PRO A 83 -3.32 30.92 7.96
C PRO A 83 -3.60 30.60 6.49
N ASN A 84 -4.62 31.21 5.91
CA ASN A 84 -5.13 30.94 4.55
C ASN A 84 -5.74 29.54 4.35
N GLY A 85 -5.97 28.78 5.43
CA GLY A 85 -6.80 27.56 5.45
C GLY A 85 -6.24 26.33 4.72
N ARG A 86 -5.10 26.43 4.04
CA ARG A 86 -4.45 25.31 3.33
C ARG A 86 -2.94 25.38 3.45
N ILE A 87 -2.30 24.21 3.56
CA ILE A 87 -0.84 24.09 3.47
C ILE A 87 -0.49 23.71 2.03
N ARG A 88 0.49 24.39 1.44
CA ARG A 88 1.03 24.08 0.11
C ARG A 88 2.53 23.85 0.15
N ILE A 89 2.97 22.78 -0.49
CA ILE A 89 4.38 22.46 -0.69
C ILE A 89 4.54 21.96 -2.13
N GLY A 90 5.09 22.79 -3.00
CA GLY A 90 5.14 22.50 -4.44
C GLY A 90 3.73 22.29 -5.02
N GLU A 91 3.51 21.16 -5.68
CA GLU A 91 2.21 20.76 -6.23
C GLU A 91 1.27 20.12 -5.20
N ALA A 92 1.75 19.81 -3.99
CA ALA A 92 0.96 19.18 -2.95
C ALA A 92 0.11 20.20 -2.18
N VAL A 93 -1.15 19.83 -1.93
CA VAL A 93 -2.12 20.62 -1.16
C VAL A 93 -2.67 19.76 -0.01
N VAL A 94 -2.59 20.26 1.22
CA VAL A 94 -3.18 19.61 2.39
C VAL A 94 -4.55 20.22 2.68
N VAL A 95 -5.54 19.36 2.85
CA VAL A 95 -6.93 19.72 3.15
C VAL A 95 -7.41 18.90 4.35
N PRO A 96 -8.26 19.46 5.24
CA PRO A 96 -8.88 18.66 6.28
C PRO A 96 -9.79 17.58 5.68
N ASN A 97 -10.03 16.51 6.43
CA ASN A 97 -11.00 15.51 6.00
C ASN A 97 -12.42 16.10 6.15
N LEU A 98 -13.21 16.07 5.06
CA LEU A 98 -14.60 16.55 5.05
C LEU A 98 -15.50 15.73 6.00
N MET A 99 -15.15 14.47 6.22
CA MET A 99 -15.80 13.56 7.17
C MET A 99 -14.78 13.12 8.22
N PRO A 100 -14.50 13.97 9.23
CA PRO A 100 -13.43 13.71 10.18
C PRO A 100 -13.76 12.51 11.08
N TYR A 101 -12.74 11.69 11.37
CA TYR A 101 -12.85 10.51 12.25
C TYR A 101 -12.40 10.79 13.70
N SER A 102 -11.75 11.93 13.94
CA SER A 102 -11.26 12.35 15.24
C SER A 102 -11.15 13.87 15.31
N GLN A 103 -10.94 14.39 16.52
CA GLN A 103 -10.61 15.79 16.75
C GLN A 103 -9.24 16.13 16.16
N TYR A 104 -9.04 17.42 15.87
CA TYR A 104 -7.76 18.01 15.52
C TYR A 104 -6.92 18.25 16.78
#